data_AF-A0A939NKC4-F1
#
_entry.id   AF-A0A939NKC4-F1
#
_cell.length_a   1.000
_cell.length_b   1.000
_cell.length_c   1.000
_cell.angle_alpha   90.00
_cell.angle_beta   90.00
_cell.angle_gamma   90.00
#
_symmetry.space_group_name_H-M   'P 1'
#
loop_
_entity.id
_entity.type
_entity.pdbx_description
1 polymer ?
#
loop_
_entity_poly.entity_id
_entity_poly.type
_entity_poly.pdbx_seq_one_letter_code
_entity_poly.pdbx_strand_id
1 'polypeptide(L)'
;MVNRVELHPYFAQPAALEAMKHYHVQPEAWAPLGGGRHNPYQDALLRDRRCAPETIAQVVLRWNVQRGVTVIPKSTRQSALKKILLSGISY
;
A
#
# COMPACT_ATOMS: atom_id res chain seq x y z
N MET A 1 -9.65 -10.57 14.46
CA MET A 1 -8.46 -9.92 15.07
C MET A 1 -7.65 -9.26 13.98
N VAL A 2 -7.02 -8.11 14.22
CA VAL A 2 -6.23 -7.36 13.22
C VAL A 2 -4.77 -7.28 13.68
N ASN A 3 -3.82 -7.43 12.76
CA ASN A 3 -2.41 -7.21 13.04
C ASN A 3 -1.83 -6.14 12.12
N ARG A 4 -1.31 -5.06 12.72
CA ARG A 4 -0.68 -3.95 12.01
C ARG A 4 0.79 -4.24 11.80
N VAL A 5 1.21 -4.34 10.54
CA VAL A 5 2.59 -4.63 10.17
C VAL A 5 3.08 -3.71 9.06
N GLU A 6 4.39 -3.56 8.92
CA GLU A 6 4.97 -2.81 7.81
C GLU A 6 4.85 -3.65 6.54
N LEU A 7 4.13 -3.17 5.53
CA LEU A 7 3.93 -3.95 4.31
C LEU A 7 3.80 -3.03 3.10
N HIS A 8 4.65 -3.26 2.10
CA HIS A 8 4.70 -2.50 0.85
C HIS A 8 5.50 -3.33 -0.19
N PRO A 9 5.53 -2.95 -1.49
CA PRO A 9 6.20 -3.74 -2.52
C PRO A 9 7.67 -4.09 -2.21
N TYR A 10 8.41 -3.16 -1.59
CA TYR A 10 9.80 -3.39 -1.16
C TYR A 10 9.97 -4.27 0.08
N PHE A 11 8.87 -4.56 0.81
CA PHE A 11 8.86 -5.40 2.00
C PHE A 11 7.57 -6.23 2.03
N ALA A 12 7.48 -7.19 1.11
CA ALA A 12 6.23 -7.87 0.77
C ALA A 12 5.80 -8.98 1.75
N GLN A 13 6.71 -9.45 2.60
CA GLN A 13 6.48 -10.41 3.69
C GLN A 13 5.48 -11.56 3.40
N PRO A 14 5.68 -12.38 2.34
CA PRO A 14 4.72 -13.42 1.97
C PRO A 14 4.50 -14.46 3.08
N ALA A 15 5.56 -14.88 3.78
CA ALA A 15 5.43 -15.83 4.89
C ALA A 15 4.59 -15.27 6.06
N ALA A 16 4.70 -13.97 6.33
CA ALA A 16 3.91 -13.32 7.37
C ALA A 16 2.42 -13.27 7.00
N LEU A 17 2.10 -13.03 5.71
CA LEU A 17 0.72 -13.07 5.24
C LEU A 17 0.11 -14.47 5.33
N GLU A 18 0.86 -15.51 4.96
CA GLU A 18 0.38 -16.89 5.10
C GLU A 18 0.16 -17.27 6.57
N ALA A 19 1.07 -16.85 7.47
CA ALA A 19 0.88 -17.06 8.90
C ALA A 19 -0.38 -16.33 9.41
N MET A 20 -0.56 -15.05 9.06
CA MET A 20 -1.75 -14.28 9.46
C MET A 20 -3.03 -14.91 8.92
N LYS A 21 -3.02 -15.40 7.67
CA LYS A 21 -4.13 -16.12 7.07
C LYS A 21 -4.43 -17.42 7.83
N HIS A 22 -3.40 -18.20 8.19
CA HIS A 22 -3.54 -19.42 8.98
C HIS A 22 -4.19 -19.17 10.35
N TYR A 23 -3.81 -18.08 11.02
CA TYR A 23 -4.37 -17.70 12.32
C TYR A 23 -5.64 -16.85 12.25
N HIS A 24 -6.26 -16.69 11.06
CA HIS A 24 -7.44 -15.84 10.86
C HIS A 24 -7.27 -14.39 11.36
N VAL A 25 -6.06 -13.86 11.19
CA VAL A 25 -5.69 -12.48 11.51
C VAL A 25 -5.72 -11.65 10.24
N GLN A 26 -6.44 -10.53 10.27
CA GLN A 26 -6.48 -9.59 9.14
C GLN A 26 -5.18 -8.75 9.12
N PRO A 27 -4.36 -8.83 8.06
CA PRO A 27 -3.18 -7.99 7.92
C PRO A 27 -3.58 -6.54 7.60
N GLU A 28 -2.99 -5.59 8.31
CA GLU A 28 -3.14 -4.16 8.06
C GLU A 28 -1.77 -3.48 7.88
N ALA A 29 -1.58 -2.81 6.74
CA ALA A 29 -0.34 -2.12 6.41
C ALA A 29 -0.32 -0.69 6.98
N TRP A 30 0.59 -0.40 7.91
CA TRP A 30 0.74 0.95 8.50
C TRP A 30 1.59 1.91 7.66
N ALA A 31 2.47 1.39 6.80
CA ALA A 31 3.33 2.16 5.91
C ALA A 31 3.26 1.66 4.44
N PRO A 32 2.06 1.64 3.83
CA PRO A 32 1.85 1.01 2.53
C PRO A 32 2.66 1.65 1.38
N LEU A 33 3.15 2.87 1.56
CA LEU A 33 3.94 3.62 0.58
C LEU A 33 5.46 3.63 0.86
N GLY A 34 5.98 2.75 1.73
CA GLY A 34 7.43 2.58 1.91
C GLY A 34 8.06 3.22 3.15
N GLY A 35 7.25 3.72 4.10
CA GLY A 35 7.71 4.07 5.46
C GLY A 35 8.78 5.17 5.56
N GLY A 36 9.03 5.94 4.50
CA GLY A 36 10.06 6.97 4.46
C GLY A 36 11.46 6.47 4.09
N ARG A 37 11.74 5.17 4.24
CA ARG A 37 12.97 4.52 3.75
C ARG A 37 12.90 4.20 2.25
N HIS A 38 11.73 3.78 1.79
CA HIS A 38 11.48 3.52 0.37
C HIS A 38 10.52 4.56 -0.18
N ASN A 39 10.84 5.09 -1.36
CA ASN A 39 10.03 6.10 -2.01
C ASN A 39 9.59 5.62 -3.39
N PRO A 40 8.35 5.11 -3.54
CA PRO A 40 7.86 4.63 -4.83
C PRO A 40 7.79 5.72 -5.90
N TYR A 41 7.76 7.01 -5.51
CA TYR A 41 7.78 8.13 -6.46
C TYR A 41 9.17 8.35 -7.11
N GLN A 42 10.21 7.73 -6.56
CA GLN A 42 11.57 7.79 -7.09
C GLN A 42 11.98 6.51 -7.82
N ASP A 43 11.13 5.49 -7.81
CA ASP A 43 11.39 4.22 -8.48
C ASP A 43 11.47 4.39 -10.00
N ALA A 44 12.56 3.91 -10.60
CA ALA A 44 12.81 4.03 -12.03
C ALA A 44 11.71 3.37 -12.88
N LEU A 45 11.17 2.24 -12.41
CA LEU A 45 10.13 1.49 -13.12
C LEU A 45 8.79 2.24 -13.18
N LEU A 46 8.54 3.09 -12.18
CA LEU A 46 7.33 3.91 -12.07
C LEU A 46 7.51 5.28 -12.72
N ARG A 47 8.74 5.81 -12.75
CA ARG A 47 9.09 7.05 -13.46
C ARG A 47 9.04 6.93 -14.97
N ASP A 48 9.50 5.81 -15.52
CA ASP A 48 9.56 5.61 -16.99
C ASP A 48 8.17 5.68 -17.63
N ARG A 49 7.13 5.38 -16.84
CA ARG A 49 5.72 5.45 -17.27
C ARG A 49 5.13 6.86 -17.29
N ARG A 50 5.87 7.91 -16.92
CA ARG A 50 5.37 9.30 -16.80
C ARG A 50 4.05 9.40 -16.01
N CYS A 51 3.85 8.51 -15.04
CA CYS A 51 2.64 8.47 -14.24
C CYS A 51 2.62 9.65 -13.26
N ALA A 52 1.43 10.22 -13.05
CA ALA A 52 1.24 11.20 -11.98
C ALA A 52 1.56 10.55 -10.61
N PRO A 53 2.07 11.31 -9.63
CA PRO A 53 2.35 10.79 -8.28
C PRO A 53 1.13 10.10 -7.65
N GLU A 54 -0.08 10.62 -7.87
CA GLU A 54 -1.30 9.99 -7.38
C GLU A 54 -1.52 8.58 -7.96
N THR A 55 -1.17 8.36 -9.23
CA THR A 55 -1.25 7.05 -9.89
C THR A 55 -0.26 6.07 -9.29
N ILE A 56 0.96 6.51 -8.98
CA ILE A 56 1.97 5.68 -8.32
C ILE A 56 1.46 5.21 -6.95
N ALA A 57 0.89 6.12 -6.15
CA ALA A 57 0.31 5.77 -4.86
C ALA A 57 -0.85 4.76 -5.00
N GLN A 58 -1.73 4.96 -5.97
CA GLN A 58 -2.85 4.06 -6.26
C GLN A 58 -2.37 2.66 -6.64
N VAL A 59 -1.34 2.53 -7.48
CA VAL A 59 -0.77 1.24 -7.88
C VAL A 59 -0.24 0.48 -6.66
N VAL A 60 0.51 1.16 -5.81
CA VAL A 60 1.09 0.56 -4.60
C VAL A 60 0.01 0.15 -3.60
N LEU A 61 -1.03 0.97 -3.42
CA LEU A 61 -2.15 0.65 -2.54
C LEU A 61 -2.98 -0.50 -3.09
N ARG A 62 -3.29 -0.50 -4.39
CA ARG A 62 -4.01 -1.59 -5.06
C ARG A 62 -3.27 -2.92 -4.96
N TRP A 63 -1.94 -2.89 -5.08
CA TRP A 63 -1.11 -4.08 -4.92
C TRP A 63 -1.28 -4.74 -3.54
N ASN A 64 -1.39 -3.94 -2.47
CA ASN A 64 -1.66 -4.46 -1.12
C ASN A 64 -3.07 -5.06 -1.02
N VAL A 65 -4.08 -4.34 -1.51
CA VAL A 65 -5.49 -4.77 -1.45
C VAL A 65 -5.72 -6.07 -2.21
N GLN A 66 -5.10 -6.24 -3.38
CA GLN A 66 -5.17 -7.49 -4.15
C GLN A 66 -4.60 -8.70 -3.40
N ARG A 67 -3.76 -8.49 -2.39
CA ARG A 67 -3.18 -9.53 -1.54
C ARG A 67 -3.99 -9.75 -0.25
N GLY A 68 -5.17 -9.14 -0.14
CA GLY A 68 -6.01 -9.21 1.05
C GLY A 68 -5.49 -8.38 2.22
N VAL A 69 -4.61 -7.40 1.97
CA VAL A 69 -4.05 -6.52 3.00
C VAL A 69 -4.84 -5.23 3.07
N THR A 70 -5.35 -4.91 4.27
CA THR A 70 -6.01 -3.64 4.53
C THR A 70 -4.97 -2.53 4.56
N VAL A 71 -5.20 -1.42 3.85
CA VAL A 71 -4.27 -0.30 3.80
C VAL A 71 -4.87 0.95 4.43
N ILE A 72 -4.08 1.63 5.27
CA ILE A 72 -4.43 2.94 5.82
C ILE A 72 -3.38 3.95 5.32
N PRO A 73 -3.61 4.60 4.16
CA PRO A 73 -2.66 5.56 3.62
C PRO A 73 -2.62 6.82 4.49
N LYS A 74 -1.46 7.11 5.08
CA LYS A 74 -1.22 8.40 5.76
C LYS A 74 -0.82 9.46 4.72
N SER A 75 -1.58 10.55 4.65
CA SER A 75 -1.26 11.73 3.85
C SER A 75 -1.53 12.99 4.66
N THR A 76 -0.62 13.97 4.58
CA THR A 76 -0.80 15.30 5.18
C THR A 76 -1.69 16.21 4.31
N ARG A 77 -1.93 15.84 3.05
CA ARG A 77 -2.75 16.60 2.09
C ARG A 77 -4.05 15.86 1.81
N GLN A 78 -5.18 16.40 2.31
CA GLN A 78 -6.52 15.81 2.11
C GLN A 78 -6.89 15.68 0.62
N SER A 79 -6.49 16.64 -0.22
CA SER A 79 -6.74 16.61 -1.66
C SER A 79 -6.07 15.41 -2.36
N ALA A 80 -4.86 15.04 -1.92
CA ALA A 80 -4.16 13.87 -2.42
C ALA A 80 -4.83 12.57 -1.97
N LEU A 81 -5.27 12.50 -0.69
CA LEU A 81 -5.99 11.35 -0.17
C LEU A 81 -7.31 11.11 -0.92
N LYS A 82 -8.06 12.19 -1.20
CA LYS A 82 -9.33 12.11 -1.93
C LYS A 82 -9.15 11.55 -3.35
N LYS A 83 -8.12 11.97 -4.08
CA LYS A 83 -7.80 11.44 -5.42
C LYS A 83 -7.41 9.96 -5.39
N ILE A 84 -6.71 9.53 -4.35
CA ILE A 84 -6.34 8.13 -4.16
C ILE A 84 -7.59 7.27 -3.91
N LEU A 85 -8.46 7.70 -3.00
CA LEU A 85 -9.64 6.95 -2.57
C LEU A 85 -10.77 6.89 -3.62
N LEU A 86 -11.00 7.97 -4.38
CA LEU A 86 -12.11 8.04 -5.37
C LEU A 86 -11.94 7.13 -6.60
N SER A 87 -10.79 6.47 -6.76
CA SER A 87 -10.44 5.70 -7.97
C SER A 87 -10.81 4.20 -7.92
N GLY A 88 -11.64 3.77 -6.96
CA GLY A 88 -12.18 2.40 -6.94
C GLY A 88 -11.40 1.40 -6.09
N ILE A 89 -10.75 1.86 -5.01
CA ILE A 89 -10.24 0.98 -3.95
C ILE A 89 -11.39 0.76 -2.96
N SER A 90 -12.29 -0.19 -3.28
CA SER A 90 -13.33 -0.62 -2.33
C SER A 90 -12.69 -1.49 -1.24
N TYR A 91 -12.94 -1.14 0.02
CA TYR A 91 -12.52 -1.84 1.23
C TYR A 91 -13.35 -3.09 1.50
#